data_AF-C0HDV3-F1
#
_entry.id   AF-C0HDV3-F1
#
_cell.length_a   1.000
_cell.length_b   1.000
_cell.length_c   1.000
_cell.angle_alpha   90.00
_cell.angle_beta   90.00
_cell.angle_gamma   90.00
#
_symmetry.space_group_name_H-M   'P 1'
#
loop_
_entity.id
_entity.type
_entity.pdbx_description
1 polymer ?
#
loop_
_entity_poly.entity_id
_entity_poly.type
_entity_poly.pdbx_seq_one_letter_code
_entity_poly.pdbx_strand_id
1 'polypeptide(L)'
;MMVSYYEQIANERRAGFWGRCMQIIYQTSAGATMLTDVTFWGLLVPFFYRDKFGLALVTDGMHSLNAVFLLIDTVLNNMPFPWYRMAFFVFWSCAYVTFQWVLHACGSLSWWPYPFLDLSSSGAPIWYLGMAIAHIPCFFLYWLVVKAKHTYFPRMFPHAYVRTV
;
A
#
# COMPACT_ATOMS: atom_id res chain seq x y z
N MET A 1 -19.65 -7.33 -12.05
CA MET A 1 -18.46 -6.45 -12.01
C MET A 1 -18.81 -5.00 -12.37
N MET A 2 -19.52 -4.73 -13.49
CA MET A 2 -19.91 -3.36 -13.89
C MET A 2 -20.78 -2.59 -12.88
N VAL A 3 -21.77 -3.24 -12.24
CA VAL A 3 -22.67 -2.57 -11.27
C VAL A 3 -21.90 -1.99 -10.08
N SER A 4 -20.93 -2.73 -9.55
CA SER A 4 -20.07 -2.30 -8.44
C SER A 4 -19.17 -1.11 -8.82
N TYR A 5 -18.72 -1.04 -10.07
CA TYR A 5 -17.87 0.06 -10.56
C TYR A 5 -18.66 1.37 -10.67
N TYR A 6 -19.89 1.31 -11.21
CA TYR A 6 -20.77 2.48 -11.29
C TYR A 6 -21.20 2.99 -9.90
N GLU A 7 -21.49 2.09 -8.96
CA GLU A 7 -21.78 2.47 -7.57
C GLU A 7 -20.57 3.15 -6.92
N GLN A 8 -19.35 2.68 -7.19
CA GLN A 8 -18.11 3.31 -6.74
C GLN A 8 -17.98 4.74 -7.24
N ILE A 9 -18.15 4.96 -8.55
CA ILE A 9 -18.09 6.28 -9.17
C ILE A 9 -19.19 7.20 -8.62
N ALA A 10 -20.41 6.69 -8.43
CA ALA A 10 -21.51 7.45 -7.86
C ALA A 10 -21.21 7.88 -6.42
N ASN A 11 -20.64 6.98 -5.62
CA ASN A 11 -20.24 7.28 -4.24
C ASN A 11 -19.10 8.32 -4.20
N GLU A 12 -18.16 8.26 -5.14
CA GLU A 12 -17.09 9.28 -5.28
C GLU A 12 -17.61 10.65 -5.70
N ARG A 13 -18.60 10.71 -6.61
CA ARG A 13 -19.26 11.97 -6.98
C ARG A 13 -20.03 12.58 -5.81
N ARG A 14 -20.58 11.74 -4.93
CA ARG A 14 -21.21 12.16 -3.67
C ARG A 14 -20.20 12.59 -2.61
N ALA A 15 -18.99 12.04 -2.62
CA ALA A 15 -17.94 12.44 -1.71
C ALA A 15 -17.49 13.88 -2.00
N GLY A 16 -17.56 14.75 -1.00
CA GLY A 16 -16.98 16.09 -1.07
C GLY A 16 -15.45 16.04 -1.24
N PHE A 17 -14.82 17.20 -1.38
CA PHE A 17 -13.35 17.32 -1.56
C PHE A 17 -12.58 16.49 -0.53
N TRP A 18 -12.86 16.69 0.77
CA TRP A 18 -12.22 15.96 1.85
C TRP A 18 -12.46 14.44 1.81
N GLY A 19 -13.66 14.01 1.41
CA GLY A 19 -13.96 12.59 1.25
C GLY A 19 -13.12 11.94 0.15
N ARG A 20 -12.92 12.65 -0.97
CA ARG A 20 -12.03 12.18 -2.04
C ARG A 20 -10.56 12.14 -1.59
N CYS A 21 -10.10 13.17 -0.88
CA CYS A 21 -8.75 13.19 -0.30
C CYS A 21 -8.51 11.99 0.62
N MET A 22 -9.43 11.74 1.56
CA MET A 22 -9.32 10.60 2.49
C MET A 22 -9.27 9.27 1.74
N GLN A 23 -10.11 9.09 0.70
CA GLN A 23 -10.08 7.87 -0.11
C GLN A 23 -8.77 7.71 -0.87
N ILE A 24 -8.18 8.79 -1.40
CA ILE A 24 -6.88 8.72 -2.09
C ILE A 24 -5.79 8.35 -1.08
N ILE A 25 -5.73 9.05 0.06
CA ILE A 25 -4.75 8.80 1.12
C ILE A 25 -4.84 7.35 1.57
N TYR A 26 -6.02 6.88 1.95
CA TYR A 26 -6.24 5.49 2.37
C TYR A 26 -5.73 4.48 1.35
N GLN A 27 -6.03 4.68 0.06
CA GLN A 27 -5.68 3.71 -0.97
C GLN A 27 -4.19 3.71 -1.29
N THR A 28 -3.58 4.89 -1.32
CA THR A 28 -2.14 5.06 -1.46
C THR A 28 -1.40 4.46 -0.27
N SER A 29 -1.83 4.76 0.96
CA SER A 29 -1.25 4.24 2.19
C SER A 29 -1.37 2.72 2.27
N ALA A 30 -2.54 2.16 1.99
CA ALA A 30 -2.74 0.72 1.98
C ALA A 30 -1.84 0.00 0.96
N GLY A 31 -1.76 0.52 -0.27
CA GLY A 31 -0.87 -0.02 -1.30
C GLY A 31 0.60 0.03 -0.87
N ALA A 32 1.03 1.17 -0.31
CA ALA A 32 2.39 1.35 0.19
C ALA A 32 2.72 0.39 1.34
N THR A 33 1.83 0.27 2.34
CA THR A 33 1.97 -0.68 3.45
C THR A 33 2.08 -2.11 2.96
N MET A 34 1.23 -2.53 2.03
CA MET A 34 1.36 -3.87 1.46
C MET A 34 2.70 -4.09 0.79
N LEU A 35 3.17 -3.13 -0.02
CA LEU A 35 4.43 -3.25 -0.71
C LEU A 35 5.61 -3.35 0.28
N THR A 36 5.63 -2.52 1.31
CA THR A 36 6.69 -2.56 2.32
C THR A 36 6.65 -3.85 3.11
N ASP A 37 5.47 -4.29 3.55
CA ASP A 37 5.35 -5.40 4.49
C ASP A 37 5.46 -6.76 3.78
N VAL A 38 4.92 -6.89 2.56
CA VAL A 38 5.13 -8.10 1.73
C VAL A 38 6.60 -8.22 1.34
N THR A 39 7.25 -7.12 0.97
CA THR A 39 8.69 -7.14 0.67
C THR A 39 9.49 -7.50 1.92
N PHE A 40 9.15 -6.92 3.07
CA PHE A 40 9.85 -7.20 4.32
C PHE A 40 9.68 -8.66 4.75
N TRP A 41 8.45 -9.09 5.01
CA TRP A 41 8.15 -10.43 5.54
C TRP A 41 8.30 -11.55 4.51
N GLY A 42 8.00 -11.28 3.24
CA GLY A 42 8.02 -12.28 2.18
C GLY A 42 9.36 -12.42 1.45
N LEU A 43 10.18 -11.37 1.41
CA LEU A 43 11.46 -11.38 0.69
C LEU A 43 12.66 -11.12 1.62
N LEU A 44 12.66 -10.05 2.40
CA LEU A 44 13.84 -9.68 3.18
C LEU A 44 14.09 -10.65 4.35
N VAL A 45 13.05 -10.95 5.13
CA VAL A 45 13.14 -11.88 6.27
C VAL A 45 13.59 -13.30 5.84
N PRO A 46 12.98 -13.94 4.83
CA PRO A 46 13.34 -15.34 4.50
C PRO A 46 14.70 -15.48 3.81
N PHE A 47 15.13 -14.48 3.03
CA PHE A 47 16.29 -14.63 2.13
C PHE A 47 17.52 -13.81 2.53
N PHE A 48 17.36 -12.70 3.26
CA PHE A 48 18.44 -11.74 3.52
C PHE A 48 18.69 -11.47 5.01
N TYR A 49 17.84 -12.00 5.89
CA TYR A 49 17.85 -11.70 7.32
C TYR A 49 18.72 -12.69 8.09
N ARG A 50 20.04 -12.62 7.86
CA ARG A 50 21.03 -13.23 8.76
C ARG A 50 21.87 -12.10 9.38
N ASP A 51 21.84 -12.05 10.71
CA ASP A 51 22.82 -11.38 11.59
C ASP A 51 22.71 -9.86 11.88
N LYS A 52 21.53 -9.22 11.77
CA LYS A 52 21.34 -7.80 12.17
C LYS A 52 20.34 -7.55 13.31
N PHE A 53 20.50 -8.28 14.43
CA PHE A 53 19.63 -8.21 15.62
C PHE A 53 19.47 -6.83 16.28
N GLY A 54 20.32 -5.84 16.00
CA GLY A 54 20.27 -4.52 16.65
C GLY A 54 19.17 -3.56 16.13
N LEU A 55 18.89 -3.58 14.83
CA LEU A 55 17.78 -2.82 14.21
C LEU A 55 16.54 -3.69 13.95
N ALA A 56 16.71 -5.01 14.05
CA ALA A 56 15.67 -6.02 13.89
C ALA A 56 14.38 -5.67 14.62
N LEU A 57 14.41 -5.49 15.94
CA LEU A 57 13.19 -5.29 16.73
C LEU A 57 12.41 -4.04 16.34
N VAL A 58 13.09 -2.95 16.00
CA VAL A 58 12.43 -1.69 15.59
C VAL A 58 11.84 -1.85 14.20
N THR A 59 12.59 -2.41 13.25
CA THR A 59 12.12 -2.59 11.87
C THR A 59 11.01 -3.64 11.79
N ASP A 60 11.19 -4.79 12.44
CA ASP A 60 10.18 -5.86 12.58
C ASP A 60 8.91 -5.29 13.23
N GLY A 61 9.09 -4.56 14.34
CA GLY A 61 8.00 -3.92 15.07
C GLY A 61 7.23 -2.93 14.21
N MET A 62 7.93 -2.08 13.43
CA MET A 62 7.30 -1.13 12.52
C MET A 62 6.46 -1.83 11.44
N HIS A 63 7.00 -2.87 10.79
CA HIS A 63 6.27 -3.61 9.76
C HIS A 63 5.09 -4.40 10.35
N SER A 64 5.24 -5.03 11.52
CA SER A 64 4.11 -5.68 12.20
C SER A 64 3.02 -4.67 12.60
N LEU A 65 3.40 -3.52 13.16
CA LEU A 65 2.44 -2.48 13.55
C LEU A 65 1.73 -1.89 12.34
N ASN A 66 2.42 -1.69 11.22
CA ASN A 66 1.84 -1.21 9.97
C ASN A 66 0.76 -2.17 9.44
N ALA A 67 1.07 -3.47 9.40
CA ALA A 67 0.10 -4.50 9.03
C ALA A 67 -1.13 -4.53 9.98
N VAL A 68 -0.90 -4.46 11.29
CA VAL A 68 -1.98 -4.44 12.29
C VAL A 68 -2.85 -3.21 12.14
N PHE A 69 -2.26 -2.02 12.03
CA PHE A 69 -3.01 -0.78 11.85
C PHE A 69 -3.80 -0.75 10.55
N LEU A 70 -3.24 -1.28 9.46
CA LEU A 70 -3.95 -1.40 8.20
C LEU A 70 -5.18 -2.31 8.32
N LEU A 71 -5.05 -3.45 9.01
CA LEU A 71 -6.18 -4.35 9.26
C LEU A 71 -7.24 -3.72 10.17
N ILE A 72 -6.84 -3.02 11.22
CA ILE A 72 -7.76 -2.27 12.10
C ILE A 72 -8.51 -1.21 11.30
N ASP A 73 -7.81 -0.39 10.52
CA ASP A 73 -8.45 0.62 9.67
C ASP A 73 -9.42 -0.06 8.69
N THR A 74 -9.01 -1.13 8.02
CA THR A 74 -9.85 -1.92 7.12
C THR A 74 -11.13 -2.41 7.81
N VAL A 75 -11.05 -2.89 9.05
CA VAL A 75 -12.21 -3.37 9.81
C VAL A 75 -13.14 -2.21 10.15
N LEU A 76 -12.59 -1.09 10.61
CA LEU A 76 -13.34 0.08 11.09
C LEU A 76 -13.93 0.94 9.97
N ASN A 77 -13.35 0.94 8.75
CA ASN A 77 -13.82 1.77 7.64
C ASN A 77 -14.55 0.96 6.55
N ASN A 78 -15.55 1.53 5.89
CA ASN A 78 -16.25 0.91 4.75
C ASN A 78 -15.88 1.57 3.42
N MET A 79 -14.65 2.08 3.30
CA MET A 79 -14.25 2.81 2.10
C MET A 79 -14.08 1.85 0.91
N PRO A 80 -14.59 2.24 -0.27
CA PRO A 80 -14.39 1.45 -1.48
C PRO A 80 -12.90 1.43 -1.88
N PHE A 81 -12.42 0.30 -2.40
CA PHE A 81 -11.05 0.13 -2.92
C PHE A 81 -11.06 -0.21 -4.42
N PRO A 82 -11.29 0.78 -5.31
CA PRO A 82 -11.31 0.54 -6.76
C PRO A 82 -9.92 0.34 -7.38
N TRP A 83 -9.87 -0.45 -8.45
CA TRP A 83 -8.63 -0.80 -9.15
C TRP A 83 -7.86 0.37 -9.78
N TYR A 84 -8.56 1.35 -10.37
CA TYR A 84 -7.88 2.46 -11.07
C TYR A 84 -7.04 3.33 -10.13
N ARG A 85 -7.27 3.28 -8.82
CA ARG A 85 -6.50 4.04 -7.84
C ARG A 85 -5.13 3.47 -7.55
N MET A 86 -4.79 2.31 -8.13
CA MET A 86 -3.41 1.87 -8.27
C MET A 86 -2.51 2.97 -8.86
N ALA A 87 -3.04 3.84 -9.73
CA ALA A 87 -2.29 4.97 -10.27
C ALA A 87 -1.74 5.92 -9.18
N PHE A 88 -2.51 6.19 -8.12
CA PHE A 88 -2.06 7.05 -7.02
C PHE A 88 -0.98 6.37 -6.18
N PHE A 89 -1.10 5.06 -5.99
CA PHE A 89 -0.07 4.26 -5.33
C PHE A 89 1.25 4.27 -6.13
N VAL A 90 1.19 4.04 -7.45
CA VAL A 90 2.37 4.14 -8.32
C VAL A 90 2.96 5.54 -8.30
N PHE A 91 2.12 6.57 -8.41
CA PHE A 91 2.56 7.97 -8.34
C PHE A 91 3.27 8.27 -7.01
N TRP A 92 2.76 7.76 -5.90
CA TRP A 92 3.38 7.91 -4.58
C TRP A 92 4.77 7.26 -4.53
N SER A 93 4.93 6.07 -5.09
CA SER A 93 6.24 5.42 -5.19
C SER A 93 7.23 6.24 -6.03
N CYS A 94 6.78 6.81 -7.16
CA CYS A 94 7.60 7.73 -7.96
C CYS A 94 7.97 8.99 -7.19
N ALA A 95 7.03 9.58 -6.44
CA ALA A 95 7.27 10.76 -5.61
C ALA A 95 8.29 10.44 -4.51
N TYR A 96 8.20 9.28 -3.85
CA TYR A 96 9.16 8.83 -2.86
C TYR A 96 10.58 8.68 -3.45
N VAL A 97 10.72 8.02 -4.61
CA VAL A 97 12.01 7.87 -5.30
C VAL A 97 12.60 9.24 -5.65
N THR A 98 11.78 10.13 -6.20
CA THR A 98 12.19 11.49 -6.58
C THR A 98 12.67 12.28 -5.35
N PHE A 99 11.94 12.18 -4.24
CA PHE A 99 12.32 12.81 -2.99
C PHE A 99 13.66 12.31 -2.46
N GLN A 100 13.90 10.98 -2.49
CA GLN A 100 15.18 10.39 -2.09
C GLN A 100 16.35 10.88 -2.96
N TRP A 101 16.13 11.01 -4.27
CA TRP A 101 17.14 11.57 -5.17
C TRP A 101 17.47 13.02 -4.87
N VAL A 102 16.46 13.85 -4.58
CA VAL A 102 16.69 15.25 -4.20
C VAL A 102 17.51 15.33 -2.91
N LEU A 103 17.17 14.55 -1.88
CA LEU A 103 17.94 14.52 -0.63
C LEU A 103 19.40 14.13 -0.84
N HIS A 104 19.64 13.12 -1.68
CA HIS A 104 20.99 12.69 -2.04
C HIS A 104 21.76 13.77 -2.82
N ALA A 105 21.11 14.40 -3.82
CA ALA A 105 21.71 15.49 -4.60
C ALA A 105 22.03 16.73 -3.74
N CYS A 106 21.24 16.99 -2.71
CA CYS A 106 21.51 18.05 -1.72
C CYS A 106 22.60 17.69 -0.70
N GLY A 107 23.20 16.49 -0.78
CA GLY A 107 24.23 16.03 0.16
C GLY A 107 23.70 15.63 1.54
N SER A 108 22.38 15.57 1.74
CA SER A 108 21.78 15.13 3.01
C SER A 108 21.91 13.62 3.22
N LEU A 109 22.10 12.87 2.14
CA LEU A 109 22.32 11.42 2.15
C LEU A 109 23.56 11.10 1.32
N SER A 110 24.60 10.54 1.95
CA SER A 110 25.85 10.17 1.27
C SER A 110 25.86 8.77 0.68
N TRP A 111 24.77 8.02 0.87
CA TRP A 111 24.63 6.61 0.49
C TRP A 111 23.20 6.32 0.05
N TRP A 112 23.00 5.26 -0.73
CA TRP A 112 21.67 4.84 -1.15
C TRP A 112 21.06 3.84 -0.16
N PRO A 113 19.86 4.13 0.38
CA PRO A 113 19.19 3.22 1.31
C PRO A 113 18.71 1.93 0.65
N TYR A 114 18.48 1.98 -0.66
CA TYR A 114 18.03 0.84 -1.42
C TYR A 114 18.72 0.77 -2.80
N PRO A 115 18.97 -0.44 -3.33
CA PRO A 115 19.60 -0.62 -4.64
C PRO A 115 18.82 0.04 -5.78
N PHE A 116 17.49 0.08 -5.70
CA PHE A 116 16.63 0.68 -6.73
C PHE A 116 16.71 2.22 -6.80
N LEU A 117 17.43 2.87 -5.89
CA LEU A 117 17.67 4.32 -5.94
C LEU A 117 18.96 4.66 -6.69
N ASP A 118 19.86 3.69 -6.84
CA ASP A 118 21.15 3.88 -7.50
C ASP A 118 21.01 3.75 -9.03
N LEU A 119 20.89 4.89 -9.71
CA LEU A 119 20.84 4.97 -11.16
C LEU A 119 22.16 4.60 -11.85
N SER A 120 23.28 4.58 -11.12
CA SER A 120 24.59 4.23 -11.69
C SER A 120 24.77 2.71 -11.84
N SER A 121 23.94 1.92 -11.15
CA SER A 121 23.97 0.46 -11.22
C SER A 121 23.51 -0.05 -12.58
N SER A 122 24.26 -0.96 -13.18
CA SER A 122 23.85 -1.67 -14.41
C SER A 122 22.55 -2.47 -14.24
N GLY A 123 22.20 -2.82 -13.00
CA GLY A 123 20.95 -3.49 -12.65
C GLY A 123 19.75 -2.56 -12.45
N ALA A 124 19.91 -1.24 -12.54
CA ALA A 124 18.84 -0.28 -12.28
C ALA A 124 17.54 -0.57 -13.08
N PRO A 125 17.57 -0.88 -14.40
CA PRO A 125 16.35 -1.19 -15.14
C PRO A 125 15.58 -2.40 -14.59
N ILE A 126 16.30 -3.42 -14.10
CA ILE A 126 15.71 -4.63 -13.52
C ILE A 126 15.02 -4.28 -12.20
N TRP A 127 15.64 -3.43 -11.37
CA TRP A 127 15.02 -2.96 -10.14
C TRP A 127 13.73 -2.18 -10.40
N TYR A 128 13.70 -1.26 -11.37
CA TYR A 128 12.47 -0.53 -11.71
C TYR A 128 11.39 -1.45 -12.26
N LEU A 129 11.74 -2.41 -13.12
CA LEU A 129 10.79 -3.39 -13.64
C LEU A 129 10.23 -4.26 -12.50
N GLY A 130 11.10 -4.77 -11.63
CA GLY A 130 10.70 -5.58 -10.47
C GLY A 130 9.77 -4.81 -9.54
N MET A 131 10.09 -3.54 -9.24
CA MET A 131 9.23 -2.66 -8.45
C MET A 131 7.89 -2.43 -9.14
N ALA A 132 7.87 -2.10 -10.43
CA ALA A 132 6.62 -1.89 -11.18
C ALA A 132 5.72 -3.13 -11.14
N ILE A 133 6.31 -4.32 -11.34
CA ILE A 133 5.59 -5.59 -11.24
C ILE A 133 5.07 -5.80 -9.82
N ALA A 134 5.87 -5.52 -8.78
CA ALA A 134 5.51 -5.72 -7.38
C ALA A 134 4.30 -4.89 -6.91
N HIS A 135 4.01 -3.75 -7.54
CA HIS A 135 2.82 -2.96 -7.20
C HIS A 135 1.52 -3.74 -7.46
N ILE A 136 1.49 -4.53 -8.53
CA ILE A 136 0.29 -5.27 -8.96
C ILE A 136 -0.15 -6.31 -7.92
N PRO A 137 0.69 -7.28 -7.50
CA PRO A 137 0.29 -8.27 -6.51
C PRO A 137 0.05 -7.63 -5.14
N CYS A 138 0.79 -6.60 -4.73
CA CYS A 138 0.56 -5.93 -3.45
C CYS A 138 -0.81 -5.23 -3.40
N PHE A 139 -1.15 -4.50 -4.46
CA PHE A 139 -2.45 -3.85 -4.59
C PHE A 139 -3.58 -4.89 -4.70
N PHE A 140 -3.35 -5.98 -5.46
CA PHE A 140 -4.30 -7.06 -5.60
C PHE A 140 -4.60 -7.79 -4.29
N LEU A 141 -3.57 -8.12 -3.52
CA LEU A 141 -3.70 -8.79 -2.23
C LEU A 141 -4.56 -7.97 -1.27
N TYR A 142 -4.33 -6.66 -1.18
CA TYR A 142 -5.18 -5.82 -0.33
C TYR A 142 -6.59 -5.67 -0.86
N TRP A 143 -6.75 -5.54 -2.18
CA TRP A 143 -8.07 -5.55 -2.79
C TRP A 143 -8.86 -6.82 -2.43
N LEU A 144 -8.19 -7.98 -2.37
CA LEU A 144 -8.82 -9.23 -1.91
C LEU A 144 -9.24 -9.15 -0.44
N VAL A 145 -8.42 -8.57 0.45
CA VAL A 145 -8.76 -8.37 1.86
C VAL A 145 -10.02 -7.50 2.00
N VAL A 146 -10.07 -6.36 1.32
CA VAL A 146 -11.23 -5.46 1.33
C VAL A 146 -12.47 -6.15 0.73
N LYS A 147 -12.30 -6.87 -0.38
CA LYS A 147 -13.39 -7.63 -1.00
C LYS A 147 -13.92 -8.74 -0.09
N ALA A 148 -13.03 -9.46 0.60
CA ALA A 148 -13.39 -10.49 1.55
C ALA A 148 -14.21 -9.88 2.70
N LYS A 149 -13.77 -8.75 3.27
CA LYS A 149 -14.54 -8.01 4.26
C LYS A 149 -15.96 -7.72 3.78
N HIS A 150 -16.11 -7.07 2.63
CA HIS A 150 -17.43 -6.69 2.10
C HIS A 150 -18.32 -7.90 1.76
N THR A 151 -17.73 -9.07 1.50
CA THR A 151 -18.48 -10.30 1.20
C THR A 151 -18.92 -11.04 2.47
N TYR A 152 -18.04 -11.13 3.47
CA TYR A 152 -18.26 -11.95 4.66
C TYR A 152 -18.87 -11.18 5.85
N PHE A 153 -18.49 -9.91 6.07
CA PHE A 153 -18.95 -9.16 7.24
C PHE A 153 -20.48 -8.95 7.28
N PRO A 154 -21.17 -8.63 6.17
CA PRO A 154 -22.62 -8.55 6.18
C PRO A 154 -23.31 -9.88 6.52
N ARG A 155 -22.66 -11.02 6.23
CA ARG A 155 -23.18 -12.37 6.57
C ARG A 155 -22.94 -12.71 8.05
N MET A 156 -21.80 -12.30 8.60
CA MET A 156 -21.43 -12.56 9.99
C MET A 156 -22.11 -11.60 10.98
N PHE A 157 -22.36 -10.35 10.57
CA PHE A 157 -22.94 -9.30 11.41
C PHE A 157 -24.16 -8.65 10.74
N PRO A 158 -25.24 -9.41 10.49
CA PRO A 158 -26.40 -8.92 9.73
C PRO A 158 -27.06 -7.68 10.37
N HIS A 159 -27.06 -7.58 11.70
CA HIS A 159 -27.63 -6.45 12.43
C HIS A 159 -26.77 -5.18 12.39
N ALA A 160 -25.45 -5.29 12.15
CA ALA A 160 -24.56 -4.14 12.03
C ALA A 160 -24.57 -3.52 10.62
N TYR A 161 -25.03 -4.28 9.62
CA TYR A 161 -25.07 -3.88 8.20
C TYR A 161 -26.49 -3.72 7.65
N VAL A 162 -27.50 -3.60 8.52
CA VAL A 162 -28.88 -3.32 8.09
C VAL A 162 -28.90 -2.00 7.34
N ARG A 163 -29.25 -2.05 6.05
CA ARG A 163 -29.68 -0.86 5.31
C ARG A 163 -30.93 -0.37 6.03
N THR A 164 -30.84 0.74 6.76
CA THR A 164 -32.03 1.53 7.07
C THR A 164 -32.69 1.83 5.73
N VAL A 165 -33.87 1.23 5.54
CA VAL A 165 -34.70 1.34 4.34
C VAL A 165 -35.08 2.80 4.13
#